data_AF-A0A2S9YKZ4-F1
#
_entry.id   AF-A0A2S9YKZ4-F1
#
_cell.length_a   1.000
_cell.length_b   1.000
_cell.length_c   1.000
_cell.angle_alpha   90.00
_cell.angle_beta   90.00
_cell.angle_gamma   90.00
#
_symmetry.space_group_name_H-M   'P 1'
#
loop_
_entity.id
_entity.type
_entity.pdbx_description
1 polymer ?
#
loop_
_entity_poly.entity_id
_entity_poly.type
_entity_poly.pdbx_seq_one_letter_code
_entity_poly.pdbx_strand_id
1 'polypeptide(L)'
;MRINIRCFATALAFTALAFTSVGCTQETETTFTDEGSACISGEPDAAQTVTVDFQTCLSSSCDTLLESSCTAELDGTELTITATATVSSKSGACTADCGLAQATCETPPLPAGSYDVVYGQEQGTLVVPAVTGGESTCIGEP
;
A
#
# COMPACT_ATOMS: atom_id res chain seq x y z
N MET A 1 -40.01 30.44 -3.35
CA MET A 1 -40.00 30.23 -4.81
C MET A 1 -40.39 28.77 -5.05
N ARG A 2 -41.56 28.52 -5.64
CA ARG A 2 -42.13 27.17 -5.85
C ARG A 2 -41.72 26.68 -7.23
N ILE A 3 -40.98 25.57 -7.30
CA ILE A 3 -40.66 24.89 -8.56
C ILE A 3 -41.51 23.64 -8.64
N ASN A 4 -42.65 23.77 -9.32
CA ASN A 4 -43.34 22.68 -9.98
C ASN A 4 -42.75 22.59 -11.40
N ILE A 5 -42.53 21.39 -11.96
CA ILE A 5 -42.85 21.05 -13.37
C ILE A 5 -42.54 19.57 -13.66
N ARG A 6 -43.65 18.84 -13.79
CA ARG A 6 -44.07 17.88 -14.85
C ARG A 6 -43.21 16.63 -15.13
N CYS A 7 -43.77 15.50 -14.69
CA CYS A 7 -43.62 14.18 -15.30
C CYS A 7 -43.84 14.24 -16.82
N PHE A 8 -42.85 13.80 -17.59
CA PHE A 8 -43.01 13.43 -18.98
C PHE A 8 -43.04 11.90 -19.06
N ALA A 9 -44.23 11.37 -19.26
CA ALA A 9 -44.43 9.97 -19.62
C ALA A 9 -44.22 9.84 -21.14
N THR A 10 -43.15 9.17 -21.55
CA THR A 10 -42.94 8.80 -22.96
C THR A 10 -42.85 7.29 -23.07
N ALA A 11 -43.75 6.76 -23.88
CA ALA A 11 -43.98 5.34 -24.13
C ALA A 11 -43.05 4.78 -25.21
N LEU A 12 -42.68 3.50 -25.02
CA LEU A 12 -42.51 2.44 -26.03
C LEU A 12 -41.60 2.66 -27.25
N ALA A 13 -40.44 2.00 -27.23
CA ALA A 13 -39.94 1.19 -28.36
C ALA A 13 -39.00 0.09 -27.84
N PHE A 14 -39.50 -1.15 -27.86
CA PHE A 14 -38.76 -2.38 -27.59
C PHE A 14 -37.79 -2.65 -28.76
N THR A 15 -36.50 -2.36 -28.57
CA THR A 15 -35.43 -2.85 -29.46
C THR A 15 -34.65 -3.90 -28.70
N ALA A 16 -34.93 -5.17 -28.98
CA ALA A 16 -34.18 -6.30 -28.44
C ALA A 16 -32.77 -6.32 -29.09
N LEU A 17 -31.84 -5.54 -28.54
CA LEU A 17 -30.42 -5.74 -28.77
C LEU A 17 -30.00 -6.98 -27.98
N ALA A 18 -29.67 -8.05 -28.70
CA ALA A 18 -28.92 -9.16 -28.16
C ALA A 18 -27.54 -8.66 -27.72
N PHE A 19 -27.41 -8.30 -26.44
CA PHE A 19 -26.12 -8.07 -25.80
C PHE A 19 -25.40 -9.42 -25.71
N THR A 20 -24.61 -9.74 -26.72
CA THR A 20 -23.52 -10.72 -26.58
C THR A 20 -22.55 -10.12 -25.57
N SER A 21 -22.71 -10.49 -24.30
CA SER A 21 -21.79 -10.12 -23.23
C SER A 21 -20.45 -10.78 -23.52
N VAL A 22 -19.59 -10.07 -24.24
CA VAL A 22 -18.15 -10.35 -24.24
C VAL A 22 -17.76 -10.29 -22.76
N GLY A 23 -17.41 -11.44 -22.19
CA GLY A 23 -16.87 -11.54 -20.84
C GLY A 23 -15.51 -10.86 -20.84
N CYS A 24 -15.49 -9.53 -20.76
CA CYS A 24 -14.28 -8.79 -20.51
C CYS A 24 -13.87 -9.12 -19.08
N THR A 25 -12.79 -9.88 -18.93
CA THR A 25 -12.06 -9.94 -17.66
C THR A 25 -11.67 -8.51 -17.31
N GLN A 26 -12.31 -7.93 -16.30
CA GLN A 26 -12.07 -6.57 -15.88
C GLN A 26 -10.91 -6.60 -14.89
N GLU A 27 -9.80 -5.96 -15.26
CA GLU A 27 -8.71 -5.67 -14.33
C GLU A 27 -9.15 -4.52 -13.42
N THR A 28 -8.90 -4.67 -12.12
CA THR A 28 -9.16 -3.64 -11.11
C THR A 28 -7.83 -3.24 -10.49
N GLU A 29 -7.54 -1.95 -10.49
CA GLU A 29 -6.37 -1.40 -9.80
C GLU A 29 -6.74 -1.01 -8.37
N THR A 30 -5.92 -1.41 -7.40
CA THR A 30 -6.05 -1.03 -5.99
C THR A 30 -4.73 -0.42 -5.54
N THR A 31 -4.81 0.74 -4.88
CA THR A 31 -3.65 1.41 -4.29
C THR A 31 -3.72 1.31 -2.77
N PHE A 32 -2.63 0.84 -2.18
CA PHE A 32 -2.39 0.79 -0.74
C PHE A 32 -1.50 1.97 -0.36
N THR A 33 -1.79 2.64 0.75
CA THR A 33 -1.02 3.80 1.22
C THR A 33 -0.83 3.70 2.71
N ASP A 34 0.43 3.59 3.14
CA ASP A 34 0.82 3.49 4.55
C ASP A 34 0.09 2.36 5.31
N GLU A 35 -0.09 1.22 4.64
CA GLU A 35 -0.73 0.01 5.16
C GLU A 35 0.27 -1.16 5.20
N GLY A 36 0.17 -1.97 6.25
CA GLY A 36 1.03 -3.14 6.48
C GLY A 36 2.08 -2.88 7.55
N SER A 37 3.30 -3.35 7.32
CA SER A 37 4.40 -3.22 8.29
C SER A 37 5.64 -2.60 7.68
N ALA A 38 6.29 -1.69 8.43
CA ALA A 38 7.55 -1.06 8.06
C ALA A 38 8.66 -1.54 9.01
N CYS A 39 9.67 -2.21 8.47
CA CYS A 39 10.80 -2.76 9.19
C CYS A 39 12.08 -1.98 8.88
N ILE A 40 12.78 -1.52 9.91
CA ILE A 40 14.00 -0.71 9.82
C ILE A 40 15.18 -1.55 10.30
N SER A 41 16.26 -1.58 9.52
CA SER A 41 17.49 -2.29 9.86
C SER A 41 18.73 -1.53 9.38
N GLY A 42 19.85 -1.67 10.08
CA GLY A 42 21.11 -1.05 9.68
C GLY A 42 22.14 -0.94 10.80
N GLU A 43 23.26 -0.31 10.47
CA GLU A 43 24.39 -0.03 11.37
C GLU A 43 24.28 1.39 11.98
N PRO A 44 24.83 1.65 13.16
CA PRO A 44 24.84 3.00 13.73
C PRO A 44 25.60 3.99 12.85
N ASP A 45 25.18 5.26 12.87
CA ASP A 45 25.81 6.37 12.13
C ASP A 45 25.77 6.20 10.59
N ALA A 46 24.92 5.31 10.07
CA ALA A 46 24.69 5.07 8.65
C ALA A 46 23.19 5.25 8.29
N ALA A 47 22.91 5.30 6.98
CA ALA A 47 21.55 5.20 6.48
C ALA A 47 20.97 3.82 6.85
N GLN A 48 19.74 3.78 7.38
CA GLN A 48 19.05 2.54 7.67
C GLN A 48 18.23 2.12 6.45
N THR A 49 18.16 0.82 6.19
CA THR A 49 17.24 0.25 5.19
C THR A 49 15.86 0.11 5.81
N VAL A 50 14.86 0.68 5.15
CA VAL A 50 13.44 0.55 5.47
C VAL A 50 12.81 -0.36 4.44
N THR A 51 12.19 -1.45 4.91
CA THR A 51 11.41 -2.37 4.09
C THR A 51 9.96 -2.32 4.53
N VAL A 52 9.07 -2.02 3.59
CA VAL A 52 7.62 -1.98 3.83
C VAL A 52 6.97 -3.16 3.13
N ASP A 53 6.30 -4.00 3.91
CA ASP A 53 5.47 -5.10 3.43
C ASP A 53 4.01 -4.67 3.51
N PHE A 54 3.34 -4.55 2.36
CA PHE A 54 1.92 -4.20 2.29
C PHE A 54 1.05 -5.42 2.59
N GLN A 55 -0.01 -5.25 3.38
CA GLN A 55 -0.93 -6.33 3.79
C GLN A 55 -1.86 -6.77 2.64
N THR A 56 -1.27 -7.30 1.57
CA THR A 56 -1.98 -7.82 0.41
C THR A 56 -1.38 -9.15 -0.02
N CYS A 57 -2.26 -10.07 -0.41
CA CYS A 57 -1.91 -11.42 -0.82
C CYS A 57 -1.95 -11.52 -2.33
N LEU A 58 -0.80 -11.34 -2.99
CA LEU A 58 -0.71 -11.33 -4.44
C LEU A 58 -0.67 -12.76 -4.99
N SER A 59 -1.70 -13.15 -5.73
CA SER A 59 -1.68 -14.35 -6.54
C SER A 59 -0.91 -14.09 -7.84
N SER A 60 0.16 -14.86 -8.08
CA SER A 60 0.97 -14.77 -9.31
C SER A 60 0.19 -15.00 -10.61
N SER A 61 -1.03 -15.56 -10.54
CA SER A 61 -1.89 -15.79 -11.70
C SER A 61 -2.87 -14.67 -12.01
N CYS A 62 -3.19 -13.82 -11.03
CA CYS A 62 -4.25 -12.82 -11.13
C CYS A 62 -3.81 -11.41 -10.78
N ASP A 63 -2.77 -11.28 -9.96
CA ASP A 63 -2.30 -10.02 -9.42
C ASP A 63 -0.97 -9.64 -10.04
N THR A 64 -0.78 -8.35 -10.27
CA THR A 64 0.46 -7.76 -10.77
C THR A 64 0.75 -6.50 -9.98
N LEU A 65 1.89 -6.45 -9.31
CA LEU A 65 2.40 -5.22 -8.71
C LEU A 65 2.81 -4.27 -9.85
N LEU A 66 2.09 -3.16 -9.98
CA LEU A 66 2.34 -2.17 -11.02
C LEU A 66 3.41 -1.17 -10.59
N GLU A 67 3.30 -0.69 -9.36
CA GLU A 67 4.18 0.32 -8.79
C GLU A 67 4.30 0.13 -7.28
N SER A 68 5.45 0.49 -6.72
CA SER A 68 5.72 0.53 -5.28
C SER A 68 6.70 1.65 -4.97
N SER A 69 6.43 2.44 -3.92
CA SER A 69 7.32 3.52 -3.46
C SER A 69 7.42 3.54 -1.94
N CYS A 70 8.57 4.00 -1.43
CA CYS A 70 8.88 4.18 -0.01
C CYS A 70 9.73 5.43 0.10
N THR A 71 9.45 6.26 1.10
CA THR A 71 10.27 7.41 1.50
C THR A 71 10.38 7.46 3.01
N ALA A 72 11.56 7.82 3.50
CA ALA A 72 11.81 8.03 4.92
C ALA A 72 12.41 9.42 5.14
N GLU A 73 11.75 10.23 5.96
CA GLU A 73 12.13 11.62 6.24
C GLU A 73 12.38 11.79 7.74
N LEU A 74 13.47 12.47 8.09
CA LEU A 74 13.84 12.74 9.48
C LEU A 74 13.67 14.23 9.78
N ASP A 75 12.83 14.56 10.76
CA ASP A 75 12.71 15.90 11.35
C ASP A 75 13.03 15.85 12.85
N GLY A 76 14.25 16.28 13.20
CA GLY A 76 14.75 16.18 14.57
C GLY A 76 14.91 14.72 15.01
N THR A 77 13.99 14.26 15.87
CA THR A 77 13.93 12.87 16.35
C THR A 77 12.75 12.09 15.80
N GLU A 78 11.91 12.69 14.95
CA GLU A 78 10.77 12.04 14.32
C GLU A 78 11.18 11.52 12.93
N LEU A 79 11.07 10.21 12.72
CA LEU A 79 11.28 9.53 11.46
C LEU A 79 9.91 9.17 10.86
N THR A 80 9.50 9.90 9.83
CA THR A 80 8.26 9.63 9.10
C THR A 80 8.54 8.72 7.91
N ILE A 81 7.83 7.60 7.83
CA ILE A 81 7.87 6.66 6.71
C ILE A 81 6.56 6.78 5.95
N THR A 82 6.65 6.95 4.64
CA THR A 82 5.52 6.95 3.72
C THR A 82 5.76 5.90 2.65
N ALA A 83 4.74 5.11 2.33
CA ALA A 83 4.86 4.06 1.32
C ALA A 83 3.55 3.86 0.56
N THR A 84 3.68 3.56 -0.74
CA THR A 84 2.53 3.24 -1.59
C THR A 84 2.81 2.01 -2.44
N ALA A 85 1.77 1.23 -2.72
CA ALA A 85 1.81 0.15 -3.71
C ALA A 85 0.53 0.14 -4.52
N THR A 86 0.64 -0.04 -5.83
CA THR A 86 -0.50 -0.18 -6.74
C THR A 86 -0.48 -1.56 -7.36
N VAL A 87 -1.57 -2.30 -7.21
CA VAL A 87 -1.74 -3.67 -7.67
C VAL A 87 -2.89 -3.73 -8.66
N SER A 88 -2.67 -4.36 -9.82
CA SER A 88 -3.73 -4.73 -10.74
C SER A 88 -4.16 -6.17 -10.51
N SER A 89 -5.45 -6.38 -10.31
CA SER A 89 -6.05 -7.68 -10.00
C SER A 89 -7.07 -8.09 -11.06
N LYS A 90 -6.99 -9.35 -11.50
CA LYS A 90 -7.97 -9.98 -12.40
C LYS A 90 -8.99 -10.78 -11.61
N SER A 91 -10.26 -10.64 -11.97
CA SER A 91 -11.30 -11.56 -11.49
C SER A 91 -11.12 -12.96 -12.10
N GLY A 92 -11.22 -14.03 -11.30
CA GLY A 92 -11.20 -15.40 -11.83
C GLY A 92 -10.78 -16.45 -10.81
N ALA A 93 -10.49 -17.65 -11.31
CA ALA A 93 -9.86 -18.70 -10.51
C ALA A 93 -8.36 -18.43 -10.44
N CYS A 94 -7.92 -17.90 -9.30
CA CYS A 94 -6.52 -17.57 -9.03
C CYS A 94 -5.84 -18.72 -8.29
N THR A 95 -4.53 -18.87 -8.49
CA THR A 95 -3.67 -19.73 -7.68
C THR A 95 -3.59 -19.19 -6.25
N ALA A 96 -3.50 -20.08 -5.26
CA ALA A 96 -3.52 -19.72 -3.84
C ALA A 96 -2.13 -19.35 -3.29
N ASP A 97 -1.20 -18.93 -4.14
CA ASP A 97 0.07 -18.36 -3.69
C ASP A 97 -0.14 -16.94 -3.16
N CYS A 98 0.60 -16.59 -2.11
CA CYS A 98 0.47 -15.34 -1.39
C CYS A 98 1.81 -14.61 -1.44
N GLY A 99 2.06 -13.92 -2.55
CA GLY A 99 3.18 -13.01 -2.68
C GLY A 99 2.93 -11.73 -1.89
N LEU A 100 4.01 -11.13 -1.36
CA LEU A 100 3.95 -9.83 -0.70
C LEU A 100 4.28 -8.72 -1.71
N ALA A 101 3.51 -7.64 -1.68
CA ALA A 101 3.96 -6.38 -2.28
C ALA A 101 4.95 -5.72 -1.29
N GLN A 102 6.11 -5.31 -1.79
CA GLN A 102 7.16 -4.73 -0.96
C GLN A 102 7.69 -3.44 -1.58
N ALA A 103 7.99 -2.45 -0.74
CA ALA A 103 8.74 -1.26 -1.11
C ALA A 103 9.97 -1.11 -0.21
N THR A 104 11.05 -0.53 -0.73
CA THR A 104 12.29 -0.31 0.03
C THR A 104 12.77 1.12 -0.14
N CYS A 105 13.23 1.73 0.94
CA CYS A 105 13.90 3.02 0.93
C CYS A 105 14.99 3.08 1.98
N GLU A 106 15.75 4.18 1.99
CA GLU A 106 16.80 4.42 2.97
C GLU A 106 16.47 5.68 3.78
N THR A 107 16.74 5.64 5.08
CA THR A 107 16.68 6.84 5.93
C THR A 107 17.88 7.74 5.65
N PRO A 108 17.82 9.03 6.02
CA PRO A 108 19.04 9.79 6.29
C PRO A 108 19.93 9.06 7.32
N PRO A 109 21.24 9.31 7.37
CA PRO A 109 22.11 8.73 8.40
C PRO A 109 21.59 9.05 9.81
N LEU A 110 21.40 8.02 10.63
CA LEU A 110 20.87 8.15 11.98
C LEU A 110 22.00 7.99 13.01
N PRO A 111 22.36 9.05 13.75
CA PRO A 111 23.23 8.93 14.92
C PRO A 111 22.66 7.97 15.96
N ALA A 112 23.52 7.45 16.84
CA ALA A 112 23.06 6.68 17.98
C ALA A 112 22.08 7.50 18.85
N GLY A 113 20.92 6.93 19.17
CA GLY A 113 19.82 7.64 19.81
C GLY A 113 18.49 6.90 19.77
N SER A 114 17.44 7.58 20.22
CA SER A 114 16.05 7.11 20.18
C SER A 114 15.26 8.02 19.25
N TYR A 115 14.46 7.44 18.37
CA TYR A 115 13.67 8.13 17.36
C TYR A 115 12.22 7.69 17.45
N ASP A 116 11.30 8.66 17.38
CA ASP A 116 9.88 8.38 17.24
C ASP A 116 9.63 8.07 15.76
N VAL A 117 9.09 6.90 15.47
CA VAL A 117 8.84 6.48 14.09
C VAL A 117 7.35 6.52 13.84
N VAL A 118 6.96 7.16 12.75
CA VAL A 118 5.57 7.30 12.31
C VAL A 118 5.41 6.59 10.97
N TYR A 119 4.45 5.66 10.89
CA TYR A 119 4.08 4.98 9.66
C TYR A 119 2.56 4.84 9.59
N GLY A 120 1.93 5.58 8.68
CA GLY A 120 0.47 5.65 8.59
C GLY A 120 -0.17 6.16 9.87
N GLN A 121 -1.00 5.33 10.51
CA GLN A 121 -1.61 5.62 11.81
C GLN A 121 -0.84 5.04 13.00
N GLU A 122 0.22 4.28 12.71
CA GLU A 122 1.02 3.56 13.70
C GLU A 122 2.22 4.40 14.13
N GLN A 123 2.59 4.25 15.40
CA GLN A 123 3.74 4.94 15.99
C GLN A 123 4.54 3.98 16.85
N GLY A 124 5.87 4.12 16.82
CA GLY A 124 6.78 3.31 17.61
C GLY A 124 8.08 4.02 17.90
N THR A 125 9.01 3.32 18.53
CA THR A 125 10.33 3.88 18.88
C THR A 125 11.42 3.02 18.27
N LEU A 126 12.31 3.65 17.51
CA LEU A 126 13.55 3.04 17.01
C LEU A 126 14.72 3.47 17.90
N VAL A 127 15.53 2.51 18.34
CA VAL A 127 16.77 2.77 19.07
C VAL A 127 17.96 2.38 18.20
N VAL A 128 18.89 3.31 17.96
CA VAL A 128 20.10 3.13 17.16
C VAL A 128 21.34 3.16 18.06
N PRO A 129 22.28 2.20 17.95
CA PRO A 129 22.09 0.91 17.30
C PRO A 129 21.05 0.06 18.05
N ALA A 130 20.35 -0.82 17.34
CA ALA A 130 19.50 -1.80 17.99
C ALA A 130 20.34 -2.63 18.98
N VAL A 131 19.79 -2.89 20.16
CA VAL A 131 20.51 -3.46 21.32
C VAL A 131 21.03 -4.88 21.04
N THR A 132 20.58 -5.51 19.95
CA THR A 132 20.89 -6.89 19.54
C THR A 132 21.18 -6.98 18.05
N GLY A 133 22.45 -6.86 17.66
CA GLY A 133 23.04 -7.59 16.53
C GLY A 133 22.40 -7.49 15.13
N GLY A 134 21.71 -6.40 14.80
CA GLY A 134 21.10 -6.21 13.47
C GLY A 134 19.68 -6.74 13.32
N GLU A 135 18.96 -6.98 14.41
CA GLU A 135 17.52 -7.25 14.36
C GLU A 135 16.76 -6.02 13.85
N SER A 136 15.82 -6.25 12.92
CA SER A 136 14.96 -5.18 12.38
C SER A 136 13.91 -4.76 13.40
N THR A 137 13.72 -3.46 13.58
CA THR A 137 12.59 -2.90 14.35
C THR A 137 11.42 -2.67 13.40
N CYS A 138 10.29 -3.33 13.65
CA CYS A 138 9.10 -3.23 12.80
C CYS A 138 7.95 -2.50 13.50
N ILE A 139 7.17 -1.75 12.72
CA ILE A 139 5.97 -1.02 13.15
C ILE A 139 4.84 -1.35 12.19
N GLY A 140 3.63 -1.49 12.73
CA GLY A 140 2.43 -1.94 12.00
C GLY A 140 2.16 -3.44 12.13
N GLU A 141 0.98 -3.84 11.66
CA GLU A 141 0.56 -5.25 11.64
C GLU A 141 0.91 -5.89 10.28
N PRO A 142 1.51 -7.09 10.27
CA PRO A 142 1.79 -7.83 9.03
C PRO A 142 0.51 -8.39 8.38
#